data_AF-A0A351QWV4-F1
#
_entry.id   AF-A0A351QWV4-F1
#
_cell.length_a   1.000
_cell.length_b   1.000
_cell.length_c   1.000
_cell.angle_alpha   90.00
_cell.angle_beta   90.00
_cell.angle_gamma   90.00
#
_symmetry.space_group_name_H-M   'P 1'
#
loop_
_entity.id
_entity.type
_entity.pdbx_description
1 polymer ?
#
loop_
_entity_poly.entity_id
_entity_poly.type
_entity_poly.pdbx_seq_one_letter_code
_entity_poly.pdbx_strand_id
1 'polypeptide(L)'
;MSQVNVKKRGTKWQYVFEGAKIDGKRKRITKSGFRTKKEALEAGVAALAEYNNAGAHFEPSEISVSDYMDYWYKNYTLTNCKYNTQQGYGRIIKNHIKPAIGLYKLKSLTPSILQEFINGKYKSGYSKNYLINMITVLSGSLK
;
A
#
# COMPACT_ATOMS: atom_id res chain seq x y z
N MET A 1 10.87 22.67 -9.45
CA MET A 1 9.50 22.31 -9.01
C MET A 1 8.55 22.53 -10.17
N SER A 2 7.79 21.52 -10.59
CA SER A 2 6.78 21.66 -11.65
C SER A 2 5.63 22.53 -11.12
N GLN A 3 5.32 23.64 -11.80
CA GLN A 3 4.26 24.57 -11.37
C GLN A 3 2.96 24.28 -12.13
N VAL A 4 1.83 24.25 -11.41
CA VAL A 4 0.49 24.15 -12.01
C VAL A 4 0.11 25.51 -12.58
N ASN A 5 -0.14 25.56 -13.88
CA ASN A 5 -0.64 26.74 -14.58
C ASN A 5 -2.13 26.60 -14.87
N VAL A 6 -2.90 27.66 -14.64
CA VAL A 6 -4.35 27.69 -14.89
C VAL A 6 -4.63 28.69 -16.01
N LYS A 7 -5.37 28.25 -17.04
CA LYS A 7 -5.73 29.07 -18.20
C LYS A 7 -7.24 29.06 -18.42
N LYS A 8 -7.79 30.19 -18.85
CA LYS A 8 -9.19 30.30 -19.28
C LYS A 8 -9.32 29.81 -20.74
N ARG A 9 -10.30 28.95 -21.01
CA ARG A 9 -10.64 28.44 -22.35
C ARG A 9 -12.14 28.63 -22.60
N GLY A 10 -12.49 29.74 -23.23
CA GLY A 10 -13.89 30.15 -23.41
C GLY A 10 -14.55 30.48 -22.08
N THR A 11 -15.67 29.81 -21.78
CA THR A 11 -16.42 29.95 -20.51
C THR A 11 -15.89 29.08 -19.37
N LYS A 12 -14.95 28.17 -19.64
CA LYS A 12 -14.42 27.21 -18.68
C LYS A 12 -12.93 27.43 -18.40
N TRP A 13 -12.45 26.85 -17.33
CA TRP A 13 -11.05 26.87 -16.90
C TRP A 13 -10.39 25.51 -17.13
N GLN A 14 -9.08 25.53 -17.33
CA GLN A 14 -8.24 24.35 -17.46
C GLN A 14 -6.96 24.50 -16.64
N TYR A 15 -6.44 23.39 -16.12
CA TYR A 15 -5.09 23.33 -15.58
C TYR A 15 -4.12 22.67 -16.56
N VAL A 16 -2.85 23.04 -16.46
CA VAL A 16 -1.73 22.52 -17.23
C VAL A 16 -0.53 22.40 -16.30
N PHE A 17 0.10 21.23 -16.26
CA PHE A 17 1.41 21.09 -15.65
C PHE A 17 2.33 20.23 -16.54
N GLU A 18 3.64 20.41 -16.36
CA GLU A 18 4.65 19.68 -17.12
C GLU A 18 5.00 18.37 -16.40
N GLY A 19 4.81 17.25 -17.10
CA GLY A 19 5.28 15.93 -16.67
C GLY A 19 6.71 15.65 -17.11
N ALA A 20 7.14 14.40 -16.92
CA ALA A 20 8.47 13.91 -17.22
C ALA A 20 8.77 13.99 -18.72
N LYS A 21 10.06 14.03 -19.04
CA LYS A 21 10.52 13.92 -20.43
C LYS A 21 10.41 12.46 -20.87
N ILE A 22 9.72 12.23 -21.98
CA ILE A 22 9.73 10.96 -22.70
C ILE A 22 10.37 11.29 -24.06
N ASP A 23 11.43 10.57 -24.44
CA ASP A 23 12.20 10.81 -25.67
C ASP A 23 12.69 12.25 -25.85
N GLY A 24 13.17 12.85 -24.75
CA GLY A 24 13.68 14.22 -24.73
C GLY A 24 12.61 15.32 -24.79
N LYS A 25 11.34 14.97 -25.03
CA LYS A 25 10.21 15.92 -25.10
C LYS A 25 9.41 15.92 -23.79
N ARG A 26 9.16 17.11 -23.23
CA ARG A 26 8.29 17.26 -22.04
C ARG A 26 6.84 16.97 -22.42
N LYS A 27 6.18 16.04 -21.72
CA LYS A 27 4.75 15.78 -21.91
C LYS A 27 3.94 16.71 -21.02
N ARG A 28 2.99 17.45 -21.60
CA ARG A 28 2.08 18.33 -20.85
C ARG A 28 0.82 17.56 -20.48
N ILE A 29 0.43 17.60 -19.21
CA ILE A 29 -0.82 17.03 -18.71
C ILE A 29 -1.81 18.17 -18.53
N THR A 30 -2.98 18.03 -19.16
CA THR A 30 -4.00 19.10 -19.18
C THR A 30 -5.38 18.52 -18.96
N LYS A 31 -6.20 19.17 -18.14
CA LYS A 31 -7.63 18.86 -18.01
C LYS A 31 -8.43 20.15 -18.00
N SER A 32 -9.50 20.16 -18.78
CA SER A 32 -10.43 21.29 -18.93
C SER A 32 -11.83 20.89 -18.49
N GLY A 33 -12.63 21.86 -18.05
CA GLY A 33 -14.03 21.61 -17.68
C GLY A 33 -14.51 22.38 -16.46
N PHE A 34 -13.60 23.04 -15.75
CA PHE A 34 -13.87 23.69 -14.48
C PHE A 34 -14.63 25.01 -14.68
N ARG A 35 -15.54 25.34 -13.77
CA ARG A 35 -16.33 26.57 -13.84
C ARG A 35 -15.56 27.76 -13.29
N THR A 36 -14.65 27.54 -12.35
CA THR A 36 -13.87 28.62 -11.70
C THR A 36 -12.36 28.41 -11.79
N LYS A 37 -11.61 29.51 -11.68
CA LYS A 37 -10.14 29.49 -11.61
C LYS A 37 -9.65 28.70 -10.40
N LYS A 38 -10.35 28.84 -9.27
CA LYS A 38 -10.01 28.17 -8.00
C LYS A 38 -10.17 26.65 -8.11
N GLU A 39 -11.30 26.20 -8.67
CA GLU A 39 -11.57 24.78 -8.91
C GLU A 39 -10.54 24.15 -9.86
N ALA A 40 -10.15 24.87 -10.93
CA ALA A 40 -9.09 24.42 -11.82
C ALA A 40 -7.71 24.35 -11.13
N LEU A 41 -7.42 25.29 -10.22
CA LEU A 41 -6.17 25.30 -9.46
C LEU A 41 -6.12 24.12 -8.48
N GLU A 42 -7.20 23.90 -7.70
CA GLU A 42 -7.31 22.79 -6.75
C GLU A 42 -7.20 21.44 -7.46
N ALA A 43 -7.91 21.26 -8.57
CA ALA A 43 -7.82 20.04 -9.38
C ALA A 43 -6.42 19.85 -10.00
N GLY A 44 -5.75 20.93 -10.39
CA GLY A 44 -4.39 20.88 -10.92
C GLY A 44 -3.34 20.56 -9.88
N VAL A 45 -3.48 21.08 -8.64
CA VAL A 45 -2.62 20.74 -7.51
C VAL A 45 -2.80 19.28 -7.11
N ALA A 46 -4.04 18.80 -7.03
CA ALA A 46 -4.34 17.39 -6.77
C ALA A 46 -3.73 16.47 -7.85
N ALA A 47 -3.90 16.82 -9.12
CA ALA A 47 -3.34 16.05 -10.24
C ALA A 47 -1.80 16.10 -10.29
N LEU A 48 -1.16 17.21 -9.90
CA LEU A 48 0.29 17.30 -9.78
C LEU A 48 0.81 16.46 -8.61
N ALA A 49 0.10 16.46 -7.48
CA ALA A 49 0.43 15.60 -6.34
C ALA A 49 0.29 14.12 -6.71
N GLU A 50 -0.81 13.74 -7.36
CA GLU A 50 -1.01 12.39 -7.89
C GLU A 50 0.09 12.01 -8.89
N TYR A 51 0.48 12.92 -9.79
CA TYR A 51 1.56 12.70 -10.75
C TYR A 51 2.93 12.52 -10.08
N ASN A 52 3.26 13.33 -9.08
CA ASN A 52 4.52 13.21 -8.32
C ASN A 52 4.53 11.96 -7.43
N ASN A 53 3.36 11.53 -6.97
CA ASN A 53 3.18 10.35 -6.14
C ASN A 53 2.95 9.06 -6.96
N ALA A 54 2.70 9.17 -8.26
CA ALA A 54 2.54 8.06 -9.18
C ALA A 54 3.89 7.34 -9.35
N GLY A 55 4.08 6.31 -8.52
CA GLY A 55 5.31 5.52 -8.41
C GLY A 55 5.89 5.46 -6.99
N ALA A 56 5.46 6.35 -6.07
CA ALA A 56 6.00 6.44 -4.71
C ALA A 56 4.98 6.19 -3.59
N HIS A 57 3.67 6.19 -3.88
CA HIS A 57 2.66 5.86 -2.87
C HIS A 57 1.55 4.99 -3.46
N PHE A 58 1.76 3.68 -3.45
CA PHE A 58 0.74 2.88 -2.78
C PHE A 58 0.74 3.42 -1.36
N GLU A 59 -0.30 4.12 -0.91
CA GLU A 59 -0.56 4.15 0.53
C GLU A 59 -1.31 2.85 0.84
N PRO A 60 -0.64 1.75 1.25
CA PRO A 60 -1.32 0.67 1.96
C PRO A 60 -1.81 1.13 3.35
N SER A 61 -1.99 2.43 3.57
CA SER A 61 -2.04 3.01 4.90
C SER A 61 -3.36 2.71 5.63
N GLU A 62 -4.38 2.24 4.90
CA GLU A 62 -5.68 1.83 5.46
C GLU A 62 -5.97 0.33 5.34
N ILE A 63 -5.09 -0.47 4.72
CA ILE A 63 -5.34 -1.92 4.66
C ILE A 63 -5.12 -2.53 6.06
N SER A 64 -6.05 -3.38 6.47
CA SER A 64 -5.88 -4.17 7.69
C SER A 64 -4.78 -5.21 7.47
N VAL A 65 -4.13 -5.65 8.55
CA VAL A 65 -3.18 -6.77 8.50
C VAL A 65 -3.87 -8.02 7.98
N SER A 66 -5.16 -8.21 8.31
CA SER A 66 -5.93 -9.35 7.80
C SER A 66 -6.02 -9.35 6.28
N ASP A 67 -6.46 -8.23 5.69
CA ASP A 67 -6.64 -8.11 4.25
C ASP A 67 -5.31 -8.17 3.51
N TYR A 68 -4.27 -7.60 4.11
CA TYR A 68 -2.90 -7.68 3.57
C TYR A 68 -2.39 -9.13 3.54
N MET A 69 -2.62 -9.90 4.60
CA MET A 69 -2.21 -11.31 4.65
C MET A 69 -2.95 -12.15 3.62
N ASP A 70 -4.22 -11.86 3.34
CA ASP A 70 -4.96 -12.52 2.25
C ASP A 70 -4.39 -12.16 0.88
N TYR A 71 -4.06 -10.88 0.67
CA TYR A 71 -3.40 -10.42 -0.55
C TYR A 71 -2.04 -11.12 -0.74
N TRP A 72 -1.21 -11.18 0.31
CA TRP A 72 0.10 -11.83 0.25
C TRP A 72 -0.04 -13.33 0.00
N TYR A 73 -0.99 -13.99 0.68
CA TYR A 73 -1.23 -15.41 0.48
C TYR A 73 -1.63 -15.72 -0.96
N LYS A 74 -2.58 -14.95 -1.52
CA LYS A 74 -3.08 -15.16 -2.88
C LYS A 74 -2.02 -14.87 -3.95
N ASN A 75 -1.29 -13.77 -3.82
CA ASN A 75 -0.41 -13.31 -4.90
C ASN A 75 1.02 -13.86 -4.79
N TYR A 76 1.52 -14.07 -3.57
CA TYR A 76 2.87 -14.59 -3.35
C TYR A 76 2.86 -16.07 -2.98
N THR A 77 2.12 -16.48 -1.95
CA THR A 77 2.21 -17.84 -1.41
C THR A 77 1.69 -18.89 -2.40
N LEU A 78 0.54 -18.68 -3.03
CA LEU A 78 -0.01 -19.62 -4.01
C LEU A 78 0.86 -19.76 -5.26
N THR A 79 1.52 -18.67 -5.67
CA THR A 79 2.33 -18.62 -6.90
C THR A 79 3.73 -19.19 -6.68
N ASN A 80 4.34 -18.93 -5.52
CA ASN A 80 5.77 -19.19 -5.30
C ASN A 80 6.06 -20.34 -4.34
N CYS A 81 5.10 -20.80 -3.54
CA CYS A 81 5.33 -21.84 -2.52
C CYS A 81 4.74 -23.19 -2.94
N LYS A 82 5.36 -24.29 -2.49
CA LYS A 82 4.82 -25.66 -2.64
C LYS A 82 3.57 -25.85 -1.78
N TYR A 83 2.71 -26.80 -2.16
CA TYR A 83 1.42 -27.08 -1.50
C TYR A 83 1.52 -27.18 0.03
N ASN A 84 2.46 -27.96 0.58
CA ASN A 84 2.60 -28.10 2.04
C ASN A 84 2.92 -26.77 2.73
N THR A 85 3.73 -25.92 2.10
CA THR A 85 4.07 -24.58 2.60
C THR A 85 2.86 -23.66 2.53
N GLN A 86 2.08 -23.72 1.44
CA GLN A 86 0.82 -22.98 1.32
C GLN A 86 -0.12 -23.35 2.49
N GLN A 87 -0.38 -24.64 2.70
CA GLN A 87 -1.25 -25.11 3.78
C GLN A 87 -0.74 -24.69 5.17
N GLY A 88 0.57 -24.77 5.40
CA GLY A 88 1.19 -24.31 6.65
C GLY A 88 1.00 -22.81 6.89
N TYR A 89 1.30 -21.99 5.87
CA TYR A 89 1.16 -20.54 5.96
C TYR A 89 -0.30 -20.13 6.13
N GLY A 90 -1.22 -20.74 5.39
CA GLY A 90 -2.66 -20.49 5.50
C GLY A 90 -3.19 -20.77 6.91
N ARG A 91 -2.74 -21.86 7.55
CA ARG A 91 -3.08 -22.17 8.95
C ARG A 91 -2.55 -21.11 9.92
N ILE A 92 -1.30 -20.68 9.75
CA ILE A 92 -0.68 -19.64 10.58
C ILE A 92 -1.44 -18.31 10.46
N ILE A 93 -1.73 -17.90 9.22
CA ILE A 93 -2.45 -16.65 8.94
C ILE A 93 -3.84 -16.69 9.58
N LYS A 94 -4.62 -17.75 9.30
CA LYS A 94 -6.01 -17.87 9.75
C LYS A 94 -6.15 -17.99 11.27
N ASN A 95 -5.33 -18.82 11.91
CA ASN A 95 -5.52 -19.20 13.31
C ASN A 95 -4.74 -18.32 14.29
N HIS A 96 -3.66 -17.66 13.84
CA HIS A 96 -2.77 -16.94 14.74
C HIS A 96 -2.66 -15.45 14.39
N ILE A 97 -2.34 -15.12 13.15
CA ILE A 97 -2.06 -13.73 12.75
C ILE A 97 -3.37 -12.92 12.73
N LYS A 98 -4.39 -13.37 11.99
CA LYS A 98 -5.66 -12.65 11.87
C LYS A 98 -6.35 -12.41 13.22
N PRO A 99 -6.50 -13.41 14.12
CA PRO A 99 -7.18 -13.18 15.39
C PRO A 99 -6.41 -12.28 16.36
N ALA A 100 -5.08 -12.21 16.25
CA ALA A 100 -4.26 -11.46 17.21
C ALA A 100 -3.96 -10.03 16.76
N ILE A 101 -3.58 -9.85 15.49
CA ILE A 101 -3.12 -8.56 14.96
C ILE A 101 -3.84 -8.15 13.67
N GLY A 102 -4.78 -8.95 13.18
CA GLY A 102 -5.50 -8.72 11.92
C GLY A 102 -6.34 -7.44 11.90
N LEU A 103 -6.83 -7.01 13.07
CA LEU A 103 -7.64 -5.79 13.25
C LEU A 103 -6.82 -4.51 13.11
N TYR A 104 -5.50 -4.58 13.32
CA TYR A 104 -4.65 -3.41 13.20
C TYR A 104 -4.43 -3.04 11.74
N LYS A 105 -4.23 -1.74 11.50
CA LYS A 105 -3.80 -1.26 10.18
C LYS A 105 -2.37 -1.70 9.94
N LEU A 106 -2.02 -2.05 8.70
CA LEU A 106 -0.66 -2.46 8.36
C LEU A 106 0.38 -1.39 8.76
N LYS A 107 0.05 -0.11 8.59
CA LYS A 107 0.92 1.02 9.00
C LYS A 107 1.17 1.14 10.51
N SER A 108 0.26 0.59 11.32
CA SER A 108 0.36 0.64 12.78
C SER A 108 1.20 -0.51 13.34
N LEU A 109 1.64 -1.44 12.50
CA LEU A 109 2.46 -2.55 12.92
C LEU A 109 3.87 -2.06 13.26
N THR A 110 4.28 -2.27 14.51
CA THR A 110 5.63 -1.96 14.99
C THR A 110 6.37 -3.25 15.38
N PRO A 111 7.71 -3.24 15.41
CA PRO A 111 8.48 -4.38 15.91
C PRO A 111 8.07 -4.82 17.33
N SER A 112 7.68 -3.87 18.18
CA SER A 112 7.19 -4.16 19.54
C SER A 112 5.90 -4.98 19.54
N ILE A 113 4.92 -4.63 18.68
CA ILE A 113 3.67 -5.39 18.54
C ILE A 113 3.94 -6.81 18.04
N LEU A 114 4.87 -6.97 17.09
CA LEU A 114 5.27 -8.28 16.60
C LEU A 114 5.96 -9.12 17.70
N GLN A 115 6.83 -8.50 18.49
CA GLN A 115 7.51 -9.16 19.60
C GLN A 115 6.51 -9.60 20.68
N GLU A 116 5.54 -8.75 21.03
CA GLU A 116 4.48 -9.07 21.97
C GLU A 116 3.61 -10.22 21.48
N PHE A 117 3.26 -10.23 20.18
CA PHE A 117 2.54 -11.34 19.56
C PHE A 117 3.31 -12.67 19.72
N ILE A 118 4.59 -12.70 19.37
CA ILE A 118 5.42 -13.92 19.50
C ILE A 118 5.57 -14.34 20.96
N ASN A 119 5.81 -13.38 21.87
CA ASN A 119 5.90 -13.65 23.31
C ASN A 119 4.59 -14.23 23.86
N GLY A 120 3.45 -13.72 23.39
CA GLY A 120 2.12 -14.23 23.73
C GLY A 120 1.95 -15.70 23.31
N LYS A 121 2.35 -16.04 22.07
CA LYS A 121 2.30 -17.43 21.60
C LYS A 121 3.28 -18.34 22.34
N TYR A 122 4.47 -17.86 22.70
CA TYR A 122 5.39 -18.62 23.55
C TYR A 122 4.76 -18.94 24.91
N LYS A 123 4.14 -17.95 25.56
CA LYS A 123 3.44 -18.13 26.85
C LYS A 123 2.24 -19.08 26.75
N SER A 124 1.59 -19.17 25.59
CA SER A 124 0.53 -20.16 25.32
C SER A 124 1.03 -21.59 25.07
N GLY A 125 2.35 -21.85 25.19
CA GLY A 125 2.91 -23.21 25.12
C GLY A 125 3.28 -23.69 23.71
N TYR A 126 3.32 -22.82 22.70
CA TYR A 126 3.73 -23.21 21.35
C TYR A 126 5.23 -23.51 21.29
N SER A 127 5.61 -24.54 20.54
CA SER A 127 7.00 -24.96 20.39
C SER A 127 7.84 -23.90 19.66
N LYS A 128 9.15 -23.85 19.97
CA LYS A 128 10.09 -22.91 19.34
C LYS A 128 10.06 -23.00 17.81
N ASN A 129 10.04 -24.22 17.25
CA ASN A 129 9.95 -24.40 15.80
C ASN A 129 8.67 -23.82 15.21
N TYR A 130 7.55 -23.93 15.92
CA TYR A 130 6.29 -23.36 15.45
C TYR A 130 6.32 -21.83 15.47
N LEU A 131 6.94 -21.23 16.49
CA LEU A 131 7.17 -19.78 16.56
C LEU A 131 8.08 -19.29 15.41
N ILE A 132 9.14 -20.03 15.08
CA ILE A 132 10.02 -19.73 13.93
C ILE A 132 9.21 -19.73 12.62
N ASN A 133 8.29 -20.67 12.45
CA ASN A 133 7.41 -20.69 11.28
C ASN A 133 6.50 -19.45 11.24
N MET A 134 5.96 -19.01 12.38
CA MET A 134 5.18 -17.76 12.44
C MET A 134 6.01 -16.54 12.06
N ILE A 135 7.25 -16.45 12.57
CA ILE A 135 8.19 -15.38 12.23
C ILE A 135 8.49 -15.41 10.73
N THR A 136 8.68 -16.59 10.15
CA THR A 136 8.96 -16.75 8.72
C THR A 136 7.81 -16.22 7.86
N VAL A 137 6.55 -16.45 8.27
CA VAL A 137 5.38 -15.88 7.59
C VAL A 137 5.35 -14.35 7.70
N LEU A 138 5.59 -13.82 8.90
CA LEU A 138 5.58 -12.37 9.16
C LEU A 138 6.72 -11.66 8.41
N SER A 139 7.95 -12.18 8.49
CA SER A 139 9.11 -11.65 7.78
C SER A 139 9.04 -11.86 6.27
N GLY A 140 8.35 -12.90 5.80
CA GLY A 140 8.13 -13.15 4.37
C GLY A 140 7.08 -12.22 3.75
N SER A 141 6.10 -11.79 4.55
CA SER A 141 5.04 -10.88 4.14
C SER A 141 5.42 -9.41 4.28
N LEU A 142 6.10 -9.02 5.36
CA LEU A 142 6.37 -7.61 5.69
C LEU A 142 7.75 -7.10 5.23
N LYS A 143 8.26 -7.62 4.11
CA LYS A 143 9.57 -7.21 3.56
C LYS A 143 9.60 -5.79 3.03
#